data_AF-A0A4S8SUY1-F1
#
_entry.id   AF-A0A4S8SUY1-F1
#
_cell.length_a   1.000
_cell.length_b   1.000
_cell.length_c   1.000
_cell.angle_alpha   90.00
_cell.angle_beta   90.00
_cell.angle_gamma   90.00
#
_symmetry.space_group_name_H-M   'P 1'
#
loop_
_entity.id
_entity.type
_entity.pdbx_description
1 polymer ?
#
loop_
_entity_poly.entity_id
_entity_poly.type
_entity_poly.pdbx_seq_one_letter_code
_entity_poly.pdbx_strand_id
1 'polypeptide(L)'
;MAQLAVNAFLDSKDLSATQAWIESFVNSSRQGTPTPALQKTALFRILASDLTSSIKASPNNTLPPNALNPTVKELRVPDAIPVQVLDIEDIGRSAWSQVEAIEAQERGETTKGREVIRVVPGEEADPTRDGTAPIPKSNGPHKLLLQDAKGTQIYGFEITDVDGVDLNLGIGAKIILKNMTIARGVVLLDPNNTQLLGGKVEVWDKAWRSGRKERLKSKMKHTTTKLPYRIEGFLVAYDGHKPHVQHDLRMMNAYTQ
;
A
#
# COMPACT_ATOMS: atom_id res chain seq x y z
N MET A 1 27.34 -26.29 -2.43
CA MET A 1 27.22 -25.63 -3.76
C MET A 1 25.86 -24.96 -3.97
N ALA A 2 24.73 -25.68 -3.90
CA ALA A 2 23.41 -25.09 -4.16
C ALA A 2 23.03 -23.93 -3.22
N GLN A 3 23.21 -24.08 -1.91
CA GLN A 3 22.93 -23.01 -0.93
C GLN A 3 23.74 -21.73 -1.23
N LEU A 4 25.05 -21.87 -1.46
CA LEU A 4 25.93 -20.75 -1.81
C LEU A 4 25.46 -20.01 -3.08
N ALA A 5 25.09 -20.76 -4.12
CA ALA A 5 24.64 -20.19 -5.39
C ALA A 5 23.27 -19.49 -5.28
N VAL A 6 22.38 -19.98 -4.41
CA VAL A 6 21.10 -19.33 -4.10
C VAL A 6 21.35 -18.07 -3.28
N ASN A 7 22.18 -18.15 -2.24
CA ASN A 7 22.51 -17.01 -1.38
C ASN A 7 23.12 -15.86 -2.19
N ALA A 8 24.18 -16.15 -2.97
CA ALA A 8 24.84 -15.14 -3.80
C ALA A 8 23.88 -14.49 -4.83
N PHE A 9 22.92 -15.27 -5.36
CA PHE A 9 21.91 -14.74 -6.27
C PHE A 9 20.93 -13.80 -5.56
N LEU A 10 20.46 -14.16 -4.37
CA LEU A 10 19.56 -13.29 -3.60
C LEU A 10 20.28 -12.05 -3.07
N ASP A 11 21.54 -12.17 -2.65
CA ASP A 11 22.39 -11.03 -2.28
C ASP A 11 22.56 -10.06 -3.47
N SER A 12 22.68 -10.56 -4.70
CA SER A 12 22.72 -9.70 -5.90
C SER A 12 21.42 -8.92 -6.17
N LYS A 13 20.35 -9.23 -5.42
CA LYS A 13 19.05 -8.56 -5.45
C LYS A 13 18.77 -7.75 -4.20
N ASP A 14 19.80 -7.51 -3.37
CA ASP A 14 19.68 -6.83 -2.06
C ASP A 14 18.76 -7.59 -1.07
N LEU A 15 18.63 -8.92 -1.24
CA LEU A 15 17.78 -9.80 -0.44
C LEU A 15 18.63 -10.84 0.31
N SER A 16 19.36 -10.43 1.33
CA SER A 16 20.18 -11.34 2.15
C SER A 16 19.31 -12.24 3.03
N ALA A 17 19.00 -13.44 2.53
CA ALA A 17 18.14 -14.40 3.21
C ALA A 17 18.77 -14.97 4.50
N THR A 18 17.94 -15.41 5.44
CA THR A 18 18.41 -16.12 6.63
C THR A 18 18.91 -17.52 6.24
N GLN A 19 19.90 -18.03 6.97
CA GLN A 19 20.43 -19.39 6.75
C GLN A 19 19.32 -20.45 6.89
N ALA A 20 18.43 -20.29 7.88
CA ALA A 20 17.28 -21.17 8.08
C ALA A 20 16.32 -21.18 6.88
N TRP A 21 16.06 -20.01 6.26
CA TRP A 21 15.23 -19.93 5.08
C TRP A 21 15.88 -20.65 3.88
N ILE A 22 17.19 -20.44 3.66
CA ILE A 22 17.93 -21.07 2.57
C ILE A 22 17.96 -22.60 2.72
N GLU A 23 18.23 -23.09 3.93
CA GLU A 23 18.25 -24.52 4.23
C GLU A 23 16.88 -25.16 3.98
N SER A 24 15.81 -24.55 4.51
CA SER A 24 14.44 -25.00 4.30
C SER A 24 14.08 -25.02 2.81
N PHE A 25 14.43 -23.96 2.07
CA PHE A 25 14.19 -23.88 0.63
C PHE A 25 14.92 -24.99 -0.14
N VAL A 26 16.22 -25.15 0.08
CA VAL A 26 17.04 -26.15 -0.63
C VAL A 26 16.58 -27.57 -0.29
N ASN A 27 16.26 -27.86 0.97
CA ASN A 27 15.78 -29.17 1.40
C ASN A 27 14.39 -29.51 0.82
N SER A 28 13.54 -28.50 0.58
CA SER A 28 12.25 -28.67 -0.08
C SER A 28 12.33 -28.74 -1.62
N SER A 29 13.50 -28.51 -2.20
CA SER A 29 13.69 -28.46 -3.65
C SER A 29 13.96 -29.85 -4.22
N ARG A 30 13.48 -30.11 -5.45
CA ARG A 30 13.71 -31.39 -6.11
C ARG A 30 15.20 -31.60 -6.39
N GLN A 31 15.69 -32.79 -6.06
CA GLN A 31 17.07 -33.18 -6.37
C GLN A 31 17.30 -33.10 -7.90
N GLY A 32 18.48 -32.63 -8.31
CA GLY A 32 18.85 -32.48 -9.72
C GLY A 32 18.30 -31.23 -10.42
N THR A 33 17.60 -30.32 -9.71
CA THR A 33 17.13 -29.06 -10.30
C THR A 33 18.32 -28.20 -10.76
N PRO A 34 18.35 -27.71 -12.02
CA PRO A 34 19.40 -26.83 -12.51
C PRO A 34 19.51 -25.53 -11.69
N THR A 35 20.73 -25.04 -11.47
CA THR A 35 20.99 -23.85 -10.64
C THR A 35 20.18 -22.61 -11.05
N PRO A 36 20.04 -22.26 -12.35
CA PRO A 36 19.23 -21.11 -12.75
C PRO A 36 17.76 -21.24 -12.36
N ALA A 37 17.18 -22.44 -12.49
CA ALA A 37 15.81 -22.72 -12.09
C ALA A 37 15.64 -22.62 -10.57
N LEU A 38 16.62 -23.13 -9.82
CA LEU A 38 16.65 -23.02 -8.36
C LEU A 38 16.71 -21.56 -7.90
N GLN A 39 17.56 -20.74 -8.51
CA GLN A 39 17.70 -19.31 -8.22
C GLN A 39 16.40 -18.54 -8.48
N LYS A 40 15.75 -18.77 -9.63
CA LYS A 40 14.46 -18.12 -9.95
C LYS A 40 13.34 -18.57 -9.01
N THR A 41 13.31 -19.85 -8.65
CA THR A 41 12.35 -20.38 -7.68
C THR A 41 12.59 -19.80 -6.28
N ALA A 42 13.85 -19.62 -5.88
CA ALA A 42 14.22 -18.98 -4.61
C ALA A 42 13.71 -17.54 -4.57
N LEU A 43 13.97 -16.76 -5.63
CA LEU A 43 13.48 -15.39 -5.73
C LEU A 43 11.95 -15.33 -5.67
N PHE A 44 11.26 -16.18 -6.42
CA PHE A 44 9.80 -16.25 -6.35
C PHE A 44 9.29 -16.51 -4.92
N ARG A 45 9.87 -17.49 -4.23
CA ARG A 45 9.45 -17.86 -2.88
C ARG A 45 9.78 -16.80 -1.83
N ILE A 46 10.93 -16.13 -1.93
CA ILE A 46 11.28 -15.10 -0.96
C ILE A 46 10.40 -13.85 -1.12
N LEU A 47 10.08 -13.48 -2.37
CA LEU A 47 9.13 -12.40 -2.66
C LEU A 47 7.73 -12.70 -2.13
N ALA A 48 7.37 -13.97 -1.99
CA ALA A 48 6.10 -14.42 -1.41
C ALA A 48 6.11 -14.63 0.12
N SER A 49 7.24 -14.40 0.80
CA SER A 49 7.41 -14.64 2.24
C SER A 49 7.49 -13.35 3.06
N ASP A 50 7.26 -13.44 4.37
CA ASP A 50 7.43 -12.30 5.29
C ASP A 50 8.93 -11.97 5.47
N LEU A 51 9.33 -10.71 5.22
CA LEU A 51 10.72 -10.26 5.38
C LEU A 51 11.28 -10.45 6.78
N THR A 52 10.44 -10.31 7.81
CA THR A 52 10.89 -10.40 9.21
C THR A 52 11.37 -11.80 9.60
N SER A 53 10.97 -12.83 8.85
CA SER A 53 11.41 -14.21 9.05
C SER A 53 12.40 -14.71 7.99
N SER A 54 12.36 -14.10 6.79
CA SER A 54 13.11 -14.58 5.62
C SER A 54 14.41 -13.83 5.36
N ILE A 55 14.54 -12.56 5.79
CA ILE A 55 15.75 -11.74 5.60
C ILE A 55 16.54 -11.61 6.89
N LYS A 56 17.87 -11.68 6.75
CA LYS A 56 18.81 -11.41 7.83
C LYS A 56 18.89 -9.91 8.09
N ALA A 57 18.30 -9.46 9.19
CA ALA A 57 18.41 -8.07 9.63
C ALA A 57 19.87 -7.70 9.97
N SER A 58 20.30 -6.53 9.51
CA SER A 58 21.60 -5.93 9.74
C SER A 58 21.48 -4.40 9.77
N PRO A 59 22.45 -3.67 10.35
CA PRO A 59 22.41 -2.20 10.37
C PRO A 59 22.33 -1.54 8.99
N ASN A 60 22.79 -2.21 7.93
CA ASN A 60 22.87 -1.64 6.58
C ASN A 60 21.68 -2.03 5.69
N ASN A 61 20.74 -2.86 6.18
CA ASN A 61 19.55 -3.26 5.43
C ASN A 61 18.26 -3.11 6.27
N THR A 62 18.33 -2.30 7.33
CA THR A 62 17.21 -1.96 8.21
C THR A 62 17.15 -0.45 8.39
N LEU A 63 15.99 0.07 8.78
CA LEU A 63 15.79 1.50 8.97
C LEU A 63 16.69 2.02 10.10
N PRO A 64 17.32 3.19 9.92
CA PRO A 64 18.20 3.76 10.94
C PRO A 64 17.42 4.15 12.22
N PRO A 65 18.07 4.23 13.39
CA PRO A 65 17.40 4.47 14.68
C PRO A 65 16.51 5.71 14.73
N ASN A 66 16.85 6.77 13.98
CA ASN A 66 16.11 8.03 13.94
C ASN A 66 15.06 8.11 12.82
N ALA A 67 14.85 7.02 12.08
CA ALA A 67 13.93 6.98 10.93
C ALA A 67 12.49 7.38 11.29
N LEU A 68 12.04 7.10 12.52
CA LEU A 68 10.68 7.39 12.96
C LEU A 68 10.55 8.70 13.75
N ASN A 69 11.65 9.44 13.95
CA ASN A 69 11.64 10.64 14.77
C ASN A 69 11.05 11.83 13.98
N PRO A 70 9.85 12.36 14.32
CA PRO A 70 9.22 13.44 13.58
C PRO A 70 9.91 14.80 13.75
N THR A 71 10.79 14.93 14.76
CA THR A 71 11.56 16.15 15.00
C THR A 71 12.75 16.29 14.06
N VAL A 72 13.20 15.19 13.46
CA VAL A 72 14.24 15.22 12.43
C VAL A 72 13.62 15.73 11.13
N LYS A 73 14.08 16.90 10.69
CA LYS A 73 13.59 17.53 9.46
C LYS A 73 13.79 16.60 8.26
N GLU A 74 14.99 16.06 8.13
CA GLU A 74 15.40 15.25 6.99
C GLU A 74 16.57 14.34 7.39
N LEU A 75 16.53 13.11 6.91
CA LEU A 75 17.58 12.11 7.02
C LEU A 75 17.78 11.47 5.65
N ARG A 76 19.01 11.55 5.13
CA ARG A 76 19.41 10.87 3.89
C ARG A 76 19.97 9.50 4.24
N VAL A 77 19.45 8.45 3.62
CA VAL A 77 19.88 7.08 3.85
C VAL A 77 20.45 6.52 2.55
N PRO A 78 21.78 6.35 2.43
CA PRO A 78 22.42 5.87 1.20
C PRO A 78 22.23 4.36 1.00
N ASP A 79 22.01 3.62 2.08
CA ASP A 79 21.92 2.16 2.07
C ASP A 79 20.71 1.63 1.28
N ALA A 80 20.85 0.40 0.75
CA ALA A 80 19.77 -0.33 0.11
C ALA A 80 18.97 -1.10 1.17
N ILE A 81 17.75 -0.67 1.44
CA ILE A 81 16.89 -1.26 2.48
C ILE A 81 15.75 -2.02 1.82
N PRO A 82 15.71 -3.37 1.92
CA PRO A 82 14.54 -4.14 1.55
C PRO A 82 13.41 -3.91 2.54
N VAL A 83 12.25 -3.53 2.02
CA VAL A 83 11.01 -3.36 2.79
C VAL A 83 9.86 -4.14 2.14
N GLN A 84 8.85 -4.45 2.94
CA GLN A 84 7.60 -5.04 2.49
C GLN A 84 6.43 -4.09 2.71
N VAL A 85 5.46 -4.14 1.81
CA VAL A 85 4.22 -3.34 1.91
C VAL A 85 3.24 -4.03 2.85
N LEU A 86 2.81 -3.36 3.91
CA LEU A 86 1.78 -3.84 4.84
C LEU A 86 0.41 -3.23 4.55
N ASP A 87 0.37 -2.02 4.00
CA ASP A 87 -0.85 -1.31 3.62
C ASP A 87 -0.56 -0.34 2.47
N ILE A 88 -1.58 -0.05 1.67
CA ILE A 88 -1.54 0.95 0.61
C ILE A 88 -2.87 1.71 0.57
N GLU A 89 -2.79 3.02 0.41
CA GLU A 89 -3.94 3.90 0.31
C GLU A 89 -3.77 4.85 -0.87
N ASP A 90 -4.80 4.99 -1.69
CA ASP A 90 -4.92 6.11 -2.61
C ASP A 90 -5.48 7.29 -1.81
N ILE A 91 -4.63 8.29 -1.56
CA ILE A 91 -4.98 9.51 -0.85
C ILE A 91 -5.31 10.67 -1.82
N GLY A 92 -5.16 10.46 -3.13
CA GLY A 92 -5.58 11.39 -4.18
C GLY A 92 -7.09 11.36 -4.42
N ARG A 93 -7.77 10.25 -4.06
CA ARG A 93 -9.22 10.08 -4.20
C ARG A 93 -9.93 9.99 -2.87
N SER A 94 -11.11 10.60 -2.77
CA SER A 94 -11.95 10.51 -1.57
C SER A 94 -12.38 9.07 -1.28
N ALA A 95 -12.50 8.73 0.01
CA ALA A 95 -12.98 7.42 0.43
C ALA A 95 -14.38 7.11 -0.12
N TRP A 96 -15.23 8.14 -0.22
CA TRP A 96 -16.57 8.04 -0.80
C TRP A 96 -16.52 7.59 -2.26
N SER A 97 -15.76 8.30 -3.11
CA SER A 97 -15.62 7.95 -4.54
C SER A 97 -15.09 6.53 -4.74
N GLN A 98 -14.19 6.08 -3.87
CA GLN A 98 -13.68 4.71 -3.92
C GLN A 98 -14.74 3.67 -3.52
N VAL A 99 -15.57 3.95 -2.51
CA VAL A 99 -16.68 3.07 -2.12
C VAL A 99 -17.74 2.98 -3.22
N GLU A 100 -18.12 4.11 -3.81
CA GLU A 100 -19.06 4.14 -4.94
C GLU A 100 -18.54 3.31 -6.12
N ALA A 101 -17.24 3.42 -6.45
CA ALA A 101 -16.63 2.63 -7.52
C ALA A 101 -16.68 1.12 -7.22
N ILE A 102 -16.44 0.71 -5.97
CA ILE A 102 -16.55 -0.70 -5.55
C ILE A 102 -18.01 -1.17 -5.67
N GLU A 103 -18.97 -0.38 -5.21
CA GLU A 103 -20.41 -0.73 -5.26
C GLU A 103 -20.98 -0.73 -6.68
N ALA A 104 -20.48 0.12 -7.58
CA ALA A 104 -20.82 0.09 -8.99
C ALA A 104 -20.31 -1.20 -9.66
N GLN A 105 -19.07 -1.59 -9.36
CA GLN A 105 -18.46 -2.82 -9.88
C GLN A 105 -19.20 -4.08 -9.38
N GLU A 106 -19.57 -4.13 -8.10
CA GLU A 106 -20.39 -5.22 -7.53
C GLU A 106 -21.77 -5.34 -8.20
N ARG A 107 -22.35 -4.21 -8.64
CA ARG A 107 -23.62 -4.17 -9.39
C ARG A 107 -23.47 -4.45 -10.89
N GLY A 108 -22.25 -4.66 -11.38
CA GLY A 108 -21.96 -4.87 -12.81
C GLY A 108 -22.11 -3.60 -13.66
N GLU A 109 -22.05 -2.43 -13.02
CA GLU A 109 -22.11 -1.13 -13.68
C GLU A 109 -20.68 -0.69 -14.02
N THR A 110 -20.23 -0.92 -15.26
CA THR A 110 -18.96 -0.33 -15.74
C THR A 110 -19.26 0.97 -16.46
N THR A 111 -18.60 2.05 -16.07
CA THR A 111 -18.73 3.35 -16.74
C THR A 111 -17.59 3.50 -17.74
N LYS A 112 -17.89 3.55 -19.05
CA LYS A 112 -16.96 4.10 -20.05
C LYS A 112 -17.35 5.56 -20.30
N GLY A 113 -16.66 6.50 -19.65
CA GLY A 113 -16.94 7.93 -19.78
C GLY A 113 -18.16 8.38 -18.97
N ARG A 114 -19.09 9.14 -19.59
CA ARG A 114 -20.33 9.63 -18.96
C ARG A 114 -21.51 8.65 -19.05
N GLU A 115 -21.33 7.47 -19.66
CA GLU A 115 -22.39 6.49 -19.84
C GLU A 115 -22.12 5.20 -19.05
N VAL A 116 -23.17 4.73 -18.36
CA VAL A 116 -23.18 3.46 -17.62
C VAL A 116 -23.50 2.35 -18.61
N ILE A 117 -22.53 1.46 -18.86
CA ILE A 117 -22.71 0.28 -19.72
C ILE A 117 -22.81 -0.95 -18.80
N ARG A 118 -23.93 -1.68 -18.89
CA ARG A 118 -24.07 -3.02 -18.30
C ARG A 118 -23.26 -4.02 -19.12
N VAL A 119 -22.28 -4.66 -18.51
CA VAL A 119 -21.50 -5.72 -19.16
C VAL A 119 -22.26 -7.03 -19.05
N VAL A 120 -22.54 -7.67 -20.18
CA VAL A 120 -23.05 -9.03 -20.28
C VAL A 120 -21.89 -10.00 -20.02
N PRO A 121 -22.02 -11.05 -19.18
CA PRO A 121 -20.90 -11.94 -18.85
C PRO A 121 -20.54 -12.81 -20.06
N GLY A 122 -19.29 -12.72 -20.56
CA GLY A 122 -18.90 -13.57 -21.69
C GLY A 122 -17.50 -13.44 -22.30
N GLU A 123 -16.56 -12.65 -21.77
CA GLU A 123 -15.20 -12.57 -22.37
C GLU A 123 -14.09 -12.90 -21.35
N GLU A 124 -13.48 -14.06 -21.62
CA GLU A 124 -12.17 -14.61 -21.24
C GLU A 124 -11.55 -14.17 -19.90
N ALA A 125 -11.85 -14.95 -18.86
CA ALA A 125 -11.01 -15.03 -17.68
C ALA A 125 -9.68 -15.71 -18.02
N ASP A 126 -8.60 -14.93 -18.06
CA ASP A 126 -7.23 -15.44 -18.04
C ASP A 126 -7.01 -16.28 -16.76
N PRO A 127 -6.66 -17.58 -16.87
CA PRO A 127 -6.60 -18.50 -15.74
C PRO A 127 -5.42 -18.25 -14.78
N THR A 128 -4.57 -17.25 -15.05
CA THR A 128 -3.49 -16.85 -14.15
C THR A 128 -3.86 -15.76 -13.14
N ARG A 129 -5.08 -15.20 -13.25
CA ARG A 129 -5.54 -14.15 -12.35
C ARG A 129 -6.33 -14.75 -11.19
N ASP A 130 -5.75 -14.66 -10.00
CA ASP A 130 -6.44 -14.80 -8.72
C ASP A 130 -7.79 -14.06 -8.82
N GLY A 131 -8.91 -14.74 -8.55
CA GLY A 131 -10.28 -14.37 -8.94
C GLY A 131 -10.85 -13.05 -8.39
N THR A 132 -9.99 -12.13 -7.97
CA THR A 132 -10.29 -10.73 -7.67
C THR A 132 -10.17 -9.87 -8.93
N ALA A 133 -11.26 -9.20 -9.30
CA ALA A 133 -11.24 -8.25 -10.40
C ALA A 133 -10.24 -7.11 -10.11
N PRO A 134 -9.46 -6.65 -11.12
CA PRO A 134 -8.49 -5.59 -10.94
C PRO A 134 -9.17 -4.29 -10.52
N ILE A 135 -8.51 -3.56 -9.61
CA ILE A 135 -8.94 -2.24 -9.16
C ILE A 135 -8.55 -1.24 -10.26
N PRO A 136 -9.45 -0.32 -10.66
CA PRO A 136 -9.09 0.72 -11.62
C PRO A 136 -7.85 1.48 -11.16
N LYS A 137 -6.82 1.53 -12.02
CA LYS A 137 -5.56 2.21 -11.73
C LYS A 137 -5.83 3.70 -11.45
N SER A 138 -5.23 4.22 -10.39
CA SER A 138 -5.15 5.66 -10.12
C SER A 138 -3.69 6.08 -10.14
N ASN A 139 -3.43 7.34 -10.49
CA ASN A 139 -2.08 7.90 -10.59
C ASN A 139 -1.61 8.49 -9.24
N GLY A 140 -2.19 8.03 -8.12
CA GLY A 140 -1.84 8.50 -6.79
C GLY A 140 -2.25 9.95 -6.46
N PRO A 141 -1.63 10.56 -5.44
CA PRO A 141 -0.53 10.01 -4.65
C PRO A 141 -0.95 8.84 -3.77
N HIS A 142 -0.05 7.86 -3.61
CA HIS A 142 -0.25 6.73 -2.71
C HIS A 142 0.50 6.90 -1.38
N LYS A 143 -0.13 6.44 -0.30
CA LYS A 143 0.46 6.29 1.02
C LYS A 143 0.66 4.80 1.30
N LEU A 144 1.88 4.41 1.63
CA LEU A 144 2.23 3.02 1.93
C LEU A 144 2.60 2.90 3.41
N LEU A 145 2.22 1.79 4.05
CA LEU A 145 2.84 1.33 5.29
C LEU A 145 3.90 0.31 4.92
N LEU A 146 5.16 0.59 5.22
CA LEU A 146 6.31 -0.23 4.87
C LEU A 146 6.91 -0.85 6.14
N GLN A 147 7.51 -2.03 6.01
CA GLN A 147 8.20 -2.71 7.11
C GLN A 147 9.55 -3.27 6.66
N ASP A 148 10.60 -3.02 7.44
CA ASP A 148 11.93 -3.61 7.21
C ASP A 148 12.07 -5.03 7.78
N ALA A 149 13.22 -5.66 7.55
CA ALA A 149 13.52 -7.00 8.08
C ALA A 149 13.60 -7.08 9.62
N LYS A 150 13.76 -5.94 10.32
CA LYS A 150 13.73 -5.87 11.78
C LYS A 150 12.30 -5.78 12.33
N GLY A 151 11.32 -5.55 11.46
CA GLY A 151 9.92 -5.34 11.83
C GLY A 151 9.58 -3.86 12.08
N THR A 152 10.53 -2.94 11.88
CA THR A 152 10.31 -1.49 12.00
C THR A 152 9.34 -1.05 10.91
N GLN A 153 8.25 -0.38 11.30
CA GLN A 153 7.24 0.10 10.37
C GLN A 153 7.37 1.60 10.15
N ILE A 154 7.26 2.04 8.90
CA ILE A 154 7.33 3.45 8.51
C ILE A 154 6.32 3.76 7.41
N TYR A 155 5.75 4.97 7.43
CA TYR A 155 4.93 5.42 6.31
C TYR A 155 5.82 5.92 5.17
N GLY A 156 5.46 5.55 3.94
CA GLY A 156 6.00 6.12 2.71
C GLY A 156 4.93 6.92 1.98
N PHE A 157 5.31 8.07 1.43
CA PHE A 157 4.44 8.89 0.58
C PHE A 157 5.06 9.03 -0.79
N GLU A 158 4.28 8.72 -1.80
CA GLU A 158 4.62 8.97 -3.19
C GLU A 158 4.65 10.48 -3.46
N ILE A 159 5.86 11.02 -3.63
CA ILE A 159 6.09 12.43 -3.99
C ILE A 159 6.12 12.58 -5.52
N THR A 160 6.58 11.55 -6.21
CA THR A 160 6.52 11.40 -7.67
C THR A 160 5.99 10.00 -7.97
N ASP A 161 5.13 9.87 -8.98
CA ASP A 161 4.56 8.60 -9.45
C ASP A 161 5.66 7.53 -9.62
N VAL A 162 5.51 6.40 -8.93
CA VAL A 162 6.40 5.25 -8.99
C VAL A 162 5.70 4.12 -9.72
N ASP A 163 6.28 3.67 -10.83
CA ASP A 163 5.66 2.61 -11.63
C ASP A 163 5.41 1.33 -10.82
N GLY A 164 4.21 0.77 -10.97
CA GLY A 164 3.73 -0.39 -10.22
C GLY A 164 3.28 -0.12 -8.79
N VAL A 165 3.38 1.12 -8.29
CA VAL A 165 2.79 1.52 -7.00
C VAL A 165 1.37 2.02 -7.23
N ASP A 166 0.41 1.10 -7.11
CA ASP A 166 -1.01 1.43 -7.12
C ASP A 166 -1.79 0.42 -6.27
N LEU A 167 -3.11 0.61 -6.14
CA LEU A 167 -3.98 -0.25 -5.32
C LEU A 167 -4.04 -1.72 -5.76
N ASN A 168 -3.48 -2.08 -6.93
CA ASN A 168 -3.30 -3.47 -7.37
C ASN A 168 -1.99 -4.09 -6.89
N LEU A 169 -1.05 -3.29 -6.38
CA LEU A 169 0.17 -3.79 -5.77
C LEU A 169 -0.17 -4.79 -4.66
N GLY A 170 0.48 -5.95 -4.71
CA GLY A 170 0.23 -7.02 -3.76
C GLY A 170 0.63 -6.63 -2.33
N ILE A 171 -0.20 -6.94 -1.34
CA ILE A 171 0.21 -6.75 0.05
C ILE A 171 1.26 -7.80 0.41
N GLY A 172 2.32 -7.33 1.06
CA GLY A 172 3.56 -8.07 1.26
C GLY A 172 4.54 -7.95 0.08
N ALA A 173 4.23 -7.18 -0.98
CA ALA A 173 5.18 -6.93 -2.06
C ALA A 173 6.49 -6.35 -1.52
N LYS A 174 7.60 -6.71 -2.17
CA LYS A 174 8.94 -6.27 -1.78
C LYS A 174 9.39 -5.07 -2.62
N ILE A 175 9.97 -4.11 -1.93
CA ILE A 175 10.53 -2.89 -2.49
C ILE A 175 11.95 -2.75 -1.94
N ILE A 176 12.90 -2.38 -2.80
CA ILE A 176 14.22 -1.92 -2.35
C ILE A 176 14.24 -0.40 -2.38
N LEU A 177 14.47 0.20 -1.22
CA LEU A 177 14.67 1.64 -1.09
C LEU A 177 16.17 1.96 -1.16
N LYS A 178 16.58 2.87 -2.04
CA LYS A 178 17.99 3.25 -2.25
C LYS A 178 18.14 4.75 -2.25
N ASN A 179 19.18 5.30 -1.62
CA ASN A 179 19.41 6.75 -1.57
C ASN A 179 18.17 7.55 -1.13
N MET A 180 17.38 6.99 -0.22
CA MET A 180 16.07 7.52 0.12
C MET A 180 16.18 8.73 1.06
N THR A 181 15.11 9.52 1.07
CA THR A 181 14.95 10.61 2.03
C THR A 181 13.85 10.27 3.01
N ILE A 182 14.17 10.36 4.30
CA ILE A 182 13.19 10.28 5.38
C ILE A 182 13.00 11.69 5.93
N ALA A 183 11.80 12.24 5.83
CA ALA A 183 11.47 13.56 6.35
C ALA A 183 10.39 13.44 7.42
N ARG A 184 10.63 13.98 8.62
CA ARG A 184 9.65 13.97 9.72
C ARG A 184 9.03 12.59 10.00
N GLY A 185 9.84 11.54 9.94
CA GLY A 185 9.37 10.19 10.23
C GLY A 185 8.70 9.44 9.06
N VAL A 186 8.72 10.00 7.83
CA VAL A 186 8.14 9.35 6.65
C VAL A 186 9.14 9.25 5.50
N VAL A 187 9.07 8.17 4.72
CA VAL A 187 9.86 8.00 3.50
C VAL A 187 9.23 8.80 2.36
N LEU A 188 10.03 9.58 1.64
CA LEU A 188 9.62 10.27 0.42
C LEU A 188 9.92 9.35 -0.76
N LEU A 189 8.90 8.72 -1.33
CA LEU A 189 9.04 7.76 -2.42
C LEU A 189 9.05 8.50 -3.77
N ASP A 190 10.01 8.13 -4.62
CA ASP A 190 10.11 8.57 -6.01
C ASP A 190 10.81 7.49 -6.87
N PRO A 191 10.71 7.56 -8.21
CA PRO A 191 11.29 6.55 -9.10
C PRO A 191 12.80 6.32 -8.97
N ASN A 192 13.56 7.30 -8.48
CA ASN A 192 15.01 7.18 -8.33
C ASN A 192 15.41 6.42 -7.07
N ASN A 193 14.52 6.39 -6.07
CA ASN A 193 14.80 5.80 -4.78
C ASN A 193 13.99 4.53 -4.47
N THR A 194 13.00 4.20 -5.31
CA THR A 194 12.08 3.09 -5.09
C THR A 194 12.19 2.07 -6.22
N GLN A 195 12.73 0.88 -5.92
CA GLN A 195 12.78 -0.24 -6.85
C GLN A 195 11.79 -1.32 -6.44
N LEU A 196 10.72 -1.49 -7.23
CA LEU A 196 9.73 -2.53 -6.98
C LEU A 196 10.25 -3.91 -7.44
N LEU A 197 10.25 -4.89 -6.54
CA LEU A 197 10.51 -6.30 -6.86
C LEU A 197 9.23 -7.13 -7.02
N GLY A 198 8.11 -6.63 -6.49
CA GLY A 198 6.80 -7.28 -6.57
C GLY A 198 6.63 -8.41 -5.55
N GLY A 199 5.82 -9.40 -5.91
CA GLY A 199 5.39 -10.47 -5.00
C GLY A 199 4.21 -10.06 -4.11
N LYS A 200 3.76 -10.99 -3.27
CA LYS A 200 2.73 -10.77 -2.24
C LYS A 200 2.78 -11.88 -1.20
N VAL A 201 2.33 -11.57 0.01
CA VAL A 201 2.01 -12.59 1.01
C VAL A 201 0.51 -12.87 0.89
N GLU A 202 0.17 -14.02 0.30
CA GLU A 202 -1.21 -14.35 -0.14
C GLU A 202 -2.28 -14.10 0.93
N VAL A 203 -2.00 -14.53 2.16
CA VAL A 203 -2.93 -14.38 3.28
C VAL A 203 -3.20 -12.90 3.60
N TRP A 204 -2.17 -12.05 3.51
CA TRP A 204 -2.27 -10.62 3.79
C TRP A 204 -2.99 -9.89 2.65
N ASP A 205 -2.63 -10.19 1.40
CA ASP A 205 -3.26 -9.60 0.22
C ASP A 205 -4.75 -9.91 0.16
N LYS A 206 -5.13 -11.17 0.39
CA LYS A 206 -6.54 -11.59 0.45
C LYS A 206 -7.30 -10.87 1.57
N ALA A 207 -6.73 -10.78 2.77
CA ALA A 207 -7.35 -10.11 3.91
C ALA A 207 -7.50 -8.59 3.67
N TRP A 208 -6.49 -7.98 3.05
CA TRP A 208 -6.53 -6.56 2.70
C TRP A 208 -7.62 -6.28 1.66
N ARG A 209 -7.67 -7.06 0.57
CA ARG A 209 -8.65 -6.87 -0.51
C ARG A 209 -10.08 -7.02 0.00
N SER A 210 -10.37 -8.08 0.77
CA SER A 210 -11.71 -8.33 1.31
C SER A 210 -12.15 -7.25 2.32
N GLY A 211 -11.22 -6.74 3.14
CA GLY A 211 -11.51 -5.72 4.13
C GLY A 211 -11.54 -4.27 3.60
N ARG A 212 -11.15 -4.03 2.35
CA ARG A 212 -10.92 -2.67 1.83
C ARG A 212 -12.15 -1.78 1.91
N LYS A 213 -13.31 -2.27 1.45
CA LYS A 213 -14.56 -1.51 1.46
C LYS A 213 -14.96 -1.06 2.86
N GLU A 214 -14.84 -1.96 3.84
CA GLU A 214 -15.19 -1.66 5.23
C GLU A 214 -14.22 -0.66 5.86
N ARG A 215 -12.91 -0.75 5.55
CA ARG A 215 -11.92 0.25 5.98
C ARG A 215 -12.25 1.64 5.41
N LEU A 216 -12.65 1.73 4.14
CA LEU A 216 -13.07 2.99 3.53
C LEU A 216 -14.35 3.55 4.18
N LYS A 217 -15.36 2.71 4.44
CA LYS A 217 -16.59 3.09 5.17
C LYS A 217 -16.29 3.59 6.57
N SER A 218 -15.38 2.93 7.28
CA SER A 218 -14.95 3.32 8.62
C SER A 218 -14.25 4.69 8.65
N LYS A 219 -13.42 4.98 7.64
CA LYS A 219 -12.77 6.30 7.49
C LYS A 219 -13.81 7.41 7.32
N MET A 220 -14.85 7.20 6.53
CA MET A 220 -15.91 8.20 6.33
C MET A 220 -16.65 8.53 7.63
N LYS A 221 -17.00 7.50 8.43
CA LYS A 221 -17.67 7.69 9.73
C LYS A 221 -16.84 8.57 10.67
N HIS A 222 -15.53 8.33 10.74
CA HIS A 222 -14.62 9.12 11.59
C HIS A 222 -14.45 10.57 11.12
N THR A 223 -14.49 10.82 9.81
CA THR A 223 -14.44 12.17 9.26
C THR A 223 -15.71 12.96 9.59
N THR A 224 -16.88 12.32 9.55
CA THR A 224 -18.16 12.98 9.85
C THR A 224 -18.32 13.36 11.33
N THR A 225 -17.67 12.65 12.25
CA THR A 225 -17.77 12.95 13.70
C THR A 225 -16.85 14.09 14.16
N LYS A 226 -15.89 14.52 13.34
CA LYS A 226 -14.96 15.61 13.70
C LYS A 226 -15.22 16.83 12.81
N LEU A 227 -16.08 17.74 13.29
CA LEU A 227 -15.92 19.21 13.32
C LEU A 227 -17.29 19.90 13.53
N PRO A 228 -17.55 20.58 14.66
CA PRO A 228 -18.35 21.79 14.61
C PRO A 228 -17.49 22.87 13.95
N TYR A 229 -17.74 23.16 12.68
CA TYR A 229 -17.19 24.37 12.06
C TYR A 229 -17.86 25.58 12.70
N ARG A 230 -17.13 26.37 13.48
CA ARG A 230 -17.54 27.71 13.91
C ARG A 230 -17.19 28.69 12.80
N ILE A 231 -18.12 28.92 11.88
CA ILE A 231 -18.13 30.12 11.05
C ILE A 231 -19.02 31.11 11.79
N GLU A 232 -18.50 32.32 12.02
CA GLU A 232 -19.12 33.45 12.72
C GLU A 232 -20.61 33.27 13.09
N GLY A 233 -20.86 32.83 14.32
CA GLY A 233 -22.19 32.87 14.95
C GLY A 233 -23.21 31.80 14.55
N PHE A 234 -22.93 30.90 13.58
CA PHE A 234 -23.90 29.88 13.17
C PHE A 234 -23.43 28.44 13.49
N LEU A 235 -24.25 27.71 14.25
CA LEU A 235 -24.17 26.26 14.40
C LEU A 235 -24.88 25.61 13.20
N VAL A 236 -24.11 25.05 12.27
CA VAL A 236 -24.67 24.25 11.17
C VAL A 236 -24.53 22.77 11.53
N ALA A 237 -25.64 22.10 11.82
CA ALA A 237 -25.68 20.65 11.91
C ALA A 237 -25.75 20.05 10.50
N TYR A 238 -24.85 19.11 10.19
CA TYR A 238 -24.82 18.39 8.92
C TYR A 238 -25.46 17.00 9.12
N ASP A 239 -26.65 16.76 8.58
CA ASP A 239 -27.39 15.48 8.70
C ASP A 239 -27.43 14.66 7.38
N GLY A 240 -26.32 14.67 6.63
CA GLY A 240 -26.09 13.67 5.58
C GLY A 240 -27.05 13.62 4.37
N HIS A 241 -28.04 14.51 4.23
CA HIS A 241 -28.96 14.54 3.10
C HIS A 241 -29.20 15.96 2.57
N LYS A 242 -28.46 16.32 1.50
CA LYS A 242 -28.47 17.61 0.76
C LYS A 242 -28.31 18.88 1.64
N PRO A 243 -27.59 19.92 1.18
CA PRO A 243 -27.58 21.19 1.90
C PRO A 243 -28.98 21.83 1.80
N HIS A 244 -29.78 21.75 2.86
CA HIS A 244 -30.94 22.61 3.04
C HIS A 244 -30.49 23.88 3.75
N VAL A 245 -30.46 25.00 3.04
CA VAL A 245 -30.31 26.32 3.66
C VAL A 245 -31.64 26.64 4.32
N GLN A 246 -31.71 26.48 5.64
CA GLN A 246 -32.85 26.94 6.42
C GLN A 246 -32.58 28.39 6.80
N HIS A 247 -33.26 29.33 6.12
CA HIS A 247 -33.27 30.74 6.53
C HIS A 247 -34.01 30.82 7.87
N ASP A 248 -33.29 30.98 8.98
CA ASP A 248 -33.91 31.25 10.27
C ASP A 248 -34.21 32.76 10.38
N LEU A 249 -35.47 33.11 10.17
CA LEU A 249 -36.01 34.48 10.22
C LEU A 249 -36.27 34.94 11.66
N ARG A 250 -35.46 34.49 12.63
CA ARG A 250 -35.61 34.81 14.05
C ARG A 250 -34.34 35.41 14.65
N MET A 251 -33.81 36.47 14.06
CA MET A 251 -33.02 37.47 14.78
C MET A 251 -33.23 38.85 14.17
N MET A 252 -34.42 39.40 14.39
CA MET A 252 -34.71 40.82 14.19
C MET A 252 -35.49 41.26 15.43
N ASN A 253 -34.77 41.53 16.52
CA ASN A 253 -35.17 42.40 17.65
C ASN A 253 -34.17 42.27 18.79
N ALA A 254 -32.97 42.83 18.60
CA ALA A 254 -32.07 43.14 19.71
C ALA A 254 -31.14 44.29 19.34
N TYR A 255 -31.69 45.38 18.80
CA TYR A 255 -31.01 46.69 18.71
C TYR A 255 -32.06 47.81 18.65
N THR A 256 -32.80 48.01 19.74
CA THR A 256 -33.35 49.32 20.10
C THR A 256 -33.62 49.38 21.60
N GLN A 257 -32.66 49.91 22.34
CA GLN A 257 -32.75 50.86 23.47
C GLN A 257 -31.48 50.79 24.32
#